data_AF-A0A4W5LL42-F1
#
_entry.id   AF-A0A4W5LL42-F1
#
_cell.length_a   1.000
_cell.length_b   1.000
_cell.length_c   1.000
_cell.angle_alpha   90.00
_cell.angle_beta   90.00
_cell.angle_gamma   90.00
#
_symmetry.space_group_name_H-M   'P 1'
#
loop_
_entity.id
_entity.type
_entity.pdbx_description
1 polymer ?
#
loop_
_entity_poly.entity_id
_entity_poly.type
_entity_poly.pdbx_seq_one_letter_code
_entity_poly.pdbx_strand_id
1 'polypeptide(L)'
;MIYANHWVARKIQESFPQQALLRHHPPPRQEFFNQLQDSARARGFTIDTRSNKALADSLDRAIDPRDPLVNRLLRVMATMAMSNALYFSTGACPVDQYYHYGN
;
A
#
# COMPACT_ATOMS: atom_id res chain seq x y z
N MET A 1 4.54 6.60 16.75
CA MET A 1 4.03 7.73 15.93
C MET A 1 2.74 7.39 15.18
N ILE A 2 2.63 6.21 14.53
CA ILE A 2 1.40 5.82 13.79
C ILE A 2 0.13 5.93 14.66
N TYR A 3 0.18 5.41 15.89
CA TYR A 3 -0.98 5.43 16.81
C TYR A 3 -1.42 6.85 17.20
N ALA A 4 -0.46 7.76 17.42
CA ALA A 4 -0.77 9.16 17.70
C ALA A 4 -1.45 9.83 16.50
N ASN A 5 -0.91 9.62 15.29
CA ASN A 5 -1.48 10.17 14.06
C ASN A 5 -2.91 9.67 13.82
N HIS A 6 -3.19 8.40 14.10
CA HIS A 6 -4.54 7.84 14.00
C HIS A 6 -5.54 8.58 14.90
N TRP A 7 -5.20 8.79 16.18
CA TRP A 7 -6.08 9.47 17.11
C TRP A 7 -6.25 10.95 16.81
N VAL A 8 -5.18 11.63 16.40
CA VAL A 8 -5.26 13.03 15.97
C VAL A 8 -6.16 13.15 14.75
N ALA A 9 -5.98 12.30 13.73
CA ALA A 9 -6.81 12.28 12.52
C ALA A 9 -8.31 12.14 12.84
N ARG A 10 -8.67 11.21 13.73
CA ARG A 10 -10.05 11.05 14.20
C ARG A 10 -10.56 12.31 14.89
N LYS A 11 -9.79 12.85 15.82
CA LYS A 11 -10.21 14.02 16.61
C LYS A 11 -10.44 15.26 15.73
N ILE A 12 -9.57 15.50 14.75
CA ILE A 12 -9.72 16.65 13.86
C ILE A 12 -10.86 16.46 12.86
N GLN A 13 -11.11 15.23 12.38
CA GLN A 13 -12.26 14.94 11.53
C GLN A 13 -13.59 15.14 12.28
N GLU A 14 -13.67 14.70 13.53
CA GLU A 14 -14.85 14.93 14.39
C GLU A 14 -15.08 16.42 14.65
N SER A 15 -14.00 17.19 14.84
CA SER A 15 -14.08 18.63 15.14
C SER A 15 -14.35 19.49 13.89
N PHE A 16 -13.84 19.06 12.73
CA PHE A 16 -13.92 19.78 11.45
C PHE A 16 -14.34 18.84 10.30
N PRO A 17 -15.61 18.41 10.23
CA PRO A 17 -16.03 17.33 9.34
C PRO A 17 -15.76 17.58 7.85
N GLN A 18 -15.72 18.82 7.39
CA GLN A 18 -15.49 19.19 5.98
C GLN A 18 -14.17 19.92 5.72
N GLN A 19 -13.31 20.07 6.72
CA GLN A 19 -12.11 20.92 6.63
C GLN A 19 -10.86 20.28 7.27
N ALA A 20 -10.97 19.07 7.80
CA ALA A 20 -9.84 18.40 8.44
C ALA A 20 -8.80 17.96 7.40
N LEU A 21 -7.52 18.26 7.68
CA LEU A 21 -6.40 17.79 6.87
C LEU A 21 -6.07 16.35 7.21
N LEU A 22 -6.31 15.45 6.28
CA LEU A 22 -6.00 14.03 6.39
C LEU A 22 -4.98 13.61 5.34
N ARG A 23 -4.45 12.39 5.50
CA ARG A 23 -3.55 11.74 4.55
C ARG A 23 -4.06 10.34 4.26
N HIS A 24 -4.23 10.01 2.99
CA HIS A 24 -4.64 8.68 2.56
C HIS A 24 -3.64 8.09 1.57
N HIS A 25 -3.75 6.79 1.34
CA HIS A 25 -2.95 6.07 0.36
C HIS A 25 -3.91 5.24 -0.49
N PRO A 26 -4.29 5.71 -1.70
CA PRO A 26 -5.29 5.03 -2.51
C PRO A 26 -4.75 3.67 -2.96
N PRO A 27 -5.59 2.70 -3.33
CA PRO A 27 -5.11 1.42 -3.86
C PRO A 27 -4.30 1.63 -5.14
N PRO A 28 -3.17 0.93 -5.31
CA PRO A 28 -2.41 0.94 -6.57
C PRO A 28 -3.23 0.37 -7.73
N ARG A 29 -2.95 0.85 -8.95
CA ARG A 29 -3.51 0.27 -10.17
C ARG A 29 -2.88 -1.09 -10.41
N GLN A 30 -3.69 -2.11 -10.71
CA GLN A 30 -3.20 -3.48 -10.87
C GLN A 30 -2.12 -3.60 -11.95
N GLU A 31 -2.23 -2.82 -13.02
CA GLU A 31 -1.27 -2.76 -14.12
C GLU A 31 0.16 -2.41 -13.66
N PHE A 32 0.32 -1.63 -12.58
CA PHE A 32 1.64 -1.27 -12.05
C PHE A 32 2.37 -2.46 -11.43
N PHE A 33 1.66 -3.54 -11.08
CA PHE A 33 2.27 -4.77 -10.60
C PHE A 33 2.64 -5.76 -11.70
N ASN A 34 2.29 -5.53 -12.97
CA ASN A 34 2.54 -6.50 -14.04
C ASN A 34 4.03 -6.89 -14.09
N GLN A 35 4.93 -5.90 -14.03
CA GLN A 35 6.37 -6.16 -14.05
C GLN A 35 6.84 -6.98 -12.82
N LEU A 36 6.26 -6.73 -11.64
CA LEU A 36 6.54 -7.50 -10.43
C LEU A 36 6.08 -8.96 -10.60
N GLN A 37 4.84 -9.15 -11.07
CA GLN A 37 4.25 -10.47 -11.26
C GLN A 37 5.02 -11.29 -12.29
N ASP A 38 5.42 -10.67 -13.40
CA ASP A 38 6.21 -11.33 -14.45
C ASP A 38 7.60 -11.71 -13.95
N SER A 39 8.27 -10.81 -13.22
CA SER A 39 9.60 -11.06 -12.64
C SER A 39 9.56 -12.16 -11.58
N ALA A 40 8.52 -12.17 -10.74
CA ALA A 40 8.30 -13.23 -9.77
C ALA A 40 8.04 -14.58 -10.46
N ARG A 41 7.19 -14.60 -11.48
CA ARG A 41 6.85 -15.81 -12.25
C ARG A 41 8.07 -16.40 -12.94
N ALA A 42 8.96 -15.57 -13.48
CA ALA A 42 10.22 -16.00 -14.08
C ALA A 42 11.16 -16.71 -13.09
N ARG A 43 10.99 -16.46 -11.78
CA ARG A 43 11.71 -17.15 -10.69
C ARG A 43 10.87 -18.24 -10.00
N GLY A 44 9.70 -18.58 -10.53
CA GLY A 44 8.82 -19.62 -9.99
C GLY A 44 7.97 -19.17 -8.81
N PHE A 45 7.86 -17.88 -8.54
CA PHE A 45 7.02 -17.32 -7.47
C PHE A 45 5.69 -16.79 -8.00
N THR A 46 4.67 -16.81 -7.14
CA THR A 46 3.37 -16.19 -7.42
C THR A 46 3.13 -15.08 -6.41
N ILE A 47 2.97 -13.84 -6.89
CA ILE A 47 2.67 -12.66 -6.06
C ILE A 47 1.20 -12.29 -6.21
N ASP A 48 0.52 -12.14 -5.07
CA ASP A 48 -0.91 -11.85 -5.00
C ASP A 48 -1.16 -10.37 -4.70
N THR A 49 -1.71 -9.63 -5.66
CA THR A 49 -1.87 -8.17 -5.58
C THR A 49 -3.29 -7.73 -5.24
N ARG A 50 -4.16 -8.66 -4.82
CA ARG A 50 -5.59 -8.40 -4.55
C ARG A 50 -5.84 -7.52 -3.32
N SER A 51 -4.96 -7.59 -2.32
CA SER A 51 -5.03 -6.78 -1.09
C SER A 51 -3.63 -6.57 -0.52
N ASN A 52 -3.47 -5.59 0.39
CA ASN A 52 -2.16 -5.34 1.02
C ASN A 52 -1.64 -6.57 1.77
N LYS A 53 -2.54 -7.32 2.42
CA LYS A 53 -2.24 -8.50 3.20
C LYS A 53 -1.82 -9.65 2.29
N ALA A 54 -2.58 -9.88 1.22
CA ALA A 54 -2.24 -10.91 0.25
C ALA A 54 -0.88 -10.63 -0.43
N LEU A 55 -0.59 -9.36 -0.69
CA LEU A 55 0.70 -8.92 -1.24
C LEU A 55 1.84 -9.16 -0.24
N ALA A 56 1.68 -8.74 1.02
CA ALA A 56 2.65 -9.00 2.07
C ALA A 56 2.90 -10.50 2.27
N ASP A 57 1.83 -11.28 2.43
CA ASP A 57 1.90 -12.73 2.68
C ASP A 57 2.52 -13.49 1.49
N SER A 58 2.30 -13.05 0.25
CA SER A 58 2.92 -13.67 -0.93
C SER A 58 4.38 -13.26 -1.11
N LEU A 59 4.75 -12.01 -0.82
CA LEU A 59 6.13 -11.56 -0.78
C LEU A 59 6.93 -12.25 0.33
N ASP A 60 6.34 -12.50 1.49
CA ASP A 60 7.01 -13.22 2.60
C ASP A 60 7.31 -14.68 2.25
N ARG A 61 6.49 -15.30 1.39
CA ARG A 61 6.71 -16.67 0.88
C ARG A 61 7.69 -16.75 -0.29
N ALA A 62 8.00 -15.64 -0.96
CA ALA A 62 8.86 -15.61 -2.15
C ALA A 62 10.36 -15.64 -1.78
N ILE A 63 10.80 -16.71 -1.12
CA ILE A 63 12.17 -16.90 -0.64
C ILE A 63 12.92 -17.83 -1.60
N ASP A 64 13.95 -17.32 -2.27
CA ASP A 64 14.89 -18.15 -3.05
C ASP A 64 16.03 -18.61 -2.13
N PRO A 65 16.20 -19.92 -1.89
CA PRO A 65 17.25 -20.43 -1.00
C PRO A 65 18.66 -20.26 -1.57
N ARG A 66 18.80 -20.01 -2.87
CA ARG A 66 20.10 -19.83 -3.53
C ARG A 66 20.50 -18.37 -3.63
N ASP A 67 19.54 -17.46 -3.63
CA ASP A 67 19.78 -16.02 -3.79
C ASP A 67 18.80 -15.16 -2.97
N PRO A 68 19.21 -14.73 -1.76
CA PRO A 68 18.40 -13.86 -0.90
C PRO A 68 18.06 -12.50 -1.54
N LEU A 69 18.79 -12.05 -2.58
CA LEU A 69 18.53 -10.76 -3.23
C LEU A 69 17.22 -10.77 -4.03
N VAL A 70 16.74 -11.94 -4.45
CA VAL A 70 15.50 -12.07 -5.21
C VAL A 70 14.32 -11.48 -4.43
N ASN A 71 14.15 -11.89 -3.17
CA ASN A 71 13.06 -11.39 -2.34
C ASN A 71 13.16 -9.88 -2.13
N ARG A 72 14.38 -9.38 -1.91
CA ARG A 72 14.64 -7.95 -1.75
C ARG A 72 14.25 -7.16 -3.00
N LEU A 73 14.61 -7.65 -4.18
CA LEU A 73 14.26 -7.03 -5.45
C LEU A 73 12.74 -7.00 -5.65
N LEU A 74 12.05 -8.12 -5.40
CA LEU A 74 10.58 -8.19 -5.49
C LEU A 74 9.91 -7.19 -4.54
N ARG A 75 10.42 -7.00 -3.31
CA ARG A 75 9.89 -5.98 -2.39
C ARG A 75 10.13 -4.55 -2.85
N VAL A 76 11.28 -4.27 -3.46
CA VAL A 76 11.55 -2.95 -4.09
C VAL A 76 10.57 -2.69 -5.22
N MET A 77 10.37 -3.67 -6.11
CA MET A 77 9.41 -3.56 -7.21
C MET A 77 7.98 -3.38 -6.71
N ALA A 78 7.58 -4.10 -5.66
CA ALA A 78 6.27 -3.92 -5.03
C ALA A 78 6.10 -2.50 -4.48
N THR A 79 7.14 -1.93 -3.88
CA THR A 79 7.13 -0.54 -3.39
C THR A 79 7.03 0.46 -4.54
N MET A 80 7.73 0.23 -5.66
CA MET A 80 7.67 1.07 -6.85
C MET A 80 6.30 1.03 -7.55
N ALA A 81 5.58 -0.09 -7.44
CA ALA A 81 4.23 -0.26 -7.99
C ALA A 81 3.14 0.41 -7.13
N MET A 82 3.46 0.82 -5.90
CA MET A 82 2.50 1.52 -5.04
C MET A 82 2.12 2.88 -5.62
N SER A 83 0.86 3.25 -5.44
CA SER A 83 0.39 4.63 -5.57
C SER A 83 1.15 5.56 -4.61
N ASN A 84 1.13 6.87 -4.86
CA ASN A 84 1.65 7.82 -3.89
C ASN A 84 0.63 8.08 -2.77
N ALA A 85 1.12 8.33 -1.56
CA ALA A 85 0.30 8.86 -0.49
C ALA A 85 -0.04 10.34 -0.77
N LEU A 86 -1.28 10.73 -0.49
CA LEU A 86 -1.82 12.04 -0.79
C LEU A 86 -2.37 12.71 0.47
N TYR A 87 -2.21 14.02 0.56
CA TYR A 87 -2.92 14.84 1.53
C TYR A 87 -4.23 15.34 0.92
N PHE A 88 -5.26 15.44 1.75
CA PHE A 88 -6.57 15.90 1.31
C PHE A 88 -7.34 16.54 2.46
N SER A 89 -8.34 17.36 2.10
CA SER A 89 -9.34 17.88 3.04
C SER A 89 -10.56 16.97 3.07
N THR A 90 -11.15 16.74 4.24
CA THR A 90 -12.35 15.92 4.37
C THR A 90 -13.56 16.43 3.57
N GLY A 91 -13.61 17.73 3.25
CA GLY A 91 -14.62 18.30 2.35
C GLY A 91 -14.37 18.10 0.85
N ALA A 92 -13.18 17.64 0.47
CA ALA A 92 -12.79 17.48 -0.93
C ALA A 92 -13.02 16.05 -1.48
N CYS A 93 -13.15 15.06 -0.60
CA CYS A 93 -13.32 13.65 -0.98
C CYS A 93 -14.43 12.99 -0.13
N PRO A 94 -15.20 12.05 -0.70
CA PRO A 94 -16.13 11.24 0.08
C PRO A 94 -15.39 10.24 1.01
N VAL A 95 -16.09 9.79 2.05
CA VAL A 95 -15.50 9.03 3.18
C VAL A 95 -14.90 7.68 2.75
N ASP A 96 -15.43 7.05 1.71
CA ASP A 96 -14.90 5.81 1.12
C ASP A 96 -13.47 5.97 0.59
N GLN A 97 -13.04 7.20 0.28
CA GLN A 97 -11.70 7.50 -0.22
C GLN A 97 -10.68 7.76 0.91
N TYR A 98 -11.10 7.72 2.18
CA TYR A 98 -10.21 7.98 3.32
C TYR A 98 -9.30 6.78 3.61
N TYR A 99 -9.55 5.66 2.94
CA TYR A 99 -8.83 4.40 3.08
C TYR A 99 -7.32 4.57 2.83
N HIS A 100 -6.52 3.86 3.63
CA HIS A 100 -5.07 3.91 3.58
C HIS A 100 -4.51 2.50 3.32
N TYR A 101 -4.12 2.24 2.07
CA TYR A 101 -3.69 0.91 1.59
C TYR A 101 -2.44 0.36 2.30
N GLY A 102 -1.53 1.22 2.78
CA GLY A 102 -0.31 0.79 3.48
C GLY A 102 -0.44 0.49 4.97
N ASN A 103 -1.66 0.47 5.54
CA ASN A 103 -1.89 0.19 6.97
C ASN A 103 -2.34 -1.24 7.25
#